data_AF-A0A842KS68-F1
#
_entry.id   AF-A0A842KS68-F1
#
_cell.length_a   1.000
_cell.length_b   1.000
_cell.length_c   1.000
_cell.angle_alpha   90.00
_cell.angle_beta   90.00
_cell.angle_gamma   90.00
#
_symmetry.space_group_name_H-M   'P 1'
#
loop_
_entity.id
_entity.type
_entity.pdbx_description
1 polymer ?
#
loop_
_entity_poly.entity_id
_entity_poly.type
_entity_poly.pdbx_seq_one_letter_code
_entity_poly.pdbx_strand_id
1 'polypeptide(L)' 'NIIVATIQNNPAMEMGIQKVAEDYIKPGVELDDKIFNLMEMVIRAYDPCLSCATHTIDSQMRLATLEIYDSEGNLVKKF' A
#
# COMPACT_ATOMS: atom_id res chain seq x y z
N ASN A 1 -5.50 -24.08 -10.12
CA ASN A 1 -5.89 -22.69 -9.87
C ASN A 1 -6.42 -22.61 -8.45
N ILE A 2 -5.86 -21.74 -7.60
CA ILE A 2 -6.25 -21.58 -6.20
C ILE A 2 -6.59 -20.10 -5.99
N ILE A 3 -7.82 -19.82 -5.58
CA ILE A 3 -8.27 -18.46 -5.25
C ILE A 3 -8.34 -18.38 -3.72
N VAL A 4 -7.41 -17.65 -3.13
CA VAL A 4 -7.30 -17.50 -1.67
C VAL A 4 -8.00 -16.23 -1.20
N ALA A 5 -8.70 -16.28 -0.07
CA ALA A 5 -9.56 -15.18 0.40
C ALA A 5 -8.89 -13.79 0.33
N THR A 6 -7.65 -13.67 0.79
CA THR A 6 -6.91 -12.39 0.81
C THR A 6 -6.69 -11.80 -0.60
N ILE A 7 -6.56 -12.61 -1.67
CA ILE A 7 -6.35 -12.07 -3.03
C ILE A 7 -7.58 -11.31 -3.54
N GLN A 8 -8.78 -11.68 -3.08
CA GLN A 8 -10.04 -11.02 -3.45
C GLN A 8 -10.13 -9.62 -2.83
N ASN A 9 -9.49 -9.43 -1.68
CA ASN A 9 -9.44 -8.14 -0.98
C ASN A 9 -8.26 -7.26 -1.40
N ASN A 10 -7.35 -7.74 -2.25
CA ASN A 10 -6.18 -6.97 -2.68
C ASN A 10 -6.54 -5.60 -3.30
N PRO A 11 -7.55 -5.50 -4.19
CA PRO A 11 -7.96 -4.19 -4.71
C PRO A 11 -8.54 -3.26 -3.63
N ALA A 12 -9.29 -3.80 -2.67
CA ALA A 12 -9.89 -3.01 -1.60
C ALA A 12 -8.82 -2.46 -0.63
N MET A 13 -7.79 -3.26 -0.35
CA MET A 13 -6.63 -2.84 0.43
C MET A 13 -5.86 -1.71 -0.28
N GLU A 14 -5.60 -1.85 -1.58
CA GLU A 14 -4.91 -0.83 -2.39
C GLU A 14 -5.68 0.50 -2.40
N MET A 15 -6.99 0.45 -2.69
CA MET A 15 -7.85 1.64 -2.66
C MET A 15 -7.88 2.29 -1.27
N GLY A 16 -7.85 1.49 -0.21
CA GLY A 16 -7.81 2.00 1.16
C GLY A 16 -6.50 2.72 1.49
N ILE A 17 -5.35 2.17 1.08
CA ILE A 17 -4.05 2.82 1.24
C ILE A 17 -4.00 4.12 0.44
N GLN A 18 -4.45 4.08 -0.82
CA GLN A 18 -4.50 5.27 -1.68
C GLN A 18 -5.32 6.39 -1.03
N LYS A 19 -6.48 6.05 -0.45
CA LYS A 19 -7.32 7.04 0.24
C LYS A 19 -6.62 7.66 1.45
N VAL A 20 -5.90 6.87 2.26
CA VAL A 20 -5.10 7.40 3.37
C VAL A 20 -3.97 8.30 2.85
N ALA A 21 -3.31 7.91 1.75
CA ALA A 21 -2.29 8.75 1.12
C ALA A 21 -2.89 10.10 0.69
N GLU A 22 -4.00 10.07 -0.03
CA GLU A 22 -4.68 11.27 -0.50
C GLU A 22 -5.16 12.16 0.65
N ASP A 23 -5.68 11.60 1.73
CA ASP A 23 -6.23 12.36 2.86
C ASP A 23 -5.13 13.04 3.70
N TYR A 24 -3.98 12.38 3.91
CA TYR A 24 -2.96 12.83 4.86
C TYR A 24 -1.68 13.38 4.21
N ILE A 25 -1.33 12.97 2.99
CA ILE A 25 -0.17 13.50 2.27
C ILE A 25 -0.62 14.72 1.46
N LYS A 26 -0.38 15.90 2.03
CA LYS A 26 -0.71 17.20 1.42
C LYS A 26 0.56 18.04 1.22
N PRO A 27 0.56 19.00 0.27
CA PRO A 27 1.68 19.92 0.09
C PRO A 27 2.03 20.65 1.39
N GLY A 28 3.29 20.59 1.81
CA GLY A 28 3.78 21.21 3.05
C GLY A 28 3.60 20.38 4.33
N VAL A 29 3.01 19.17 4.25
CA VAL A 29 2.97 18.22 5.36
C VAL A 29 4.24 17.37 5.32
N GLU A 30 4.96 17.30 6.44
CA GLU A 30 6.11 16.39 6.58
C GLU A 30 5.61 14.95 6.68
N LEU A 31 6.18 14.06 5.88
CA LEU A 31 5.89 12.63 5.96
C LEU A 31 6.50 12.05 7.24
N ASP A 32 5.64 11.67 8.17
CA ASP A 32 6.01 11.04 9.43
C ASP A 32 5.56 9.56 9.52
N ASP A 33 6.10 8.85 10.50
CA ASP A 33 5.77 7.44 10.78
C ASP A 33 4.28 7.23 11.12
N LYS A 34 3.55 8.27 11.51
CA LYS A 34 2.13 8.15 11.86
C LYS A 34 1.28 7.94 10.61
N ILE A 35 1.59 8.66 9.52
CA ILE A 35 0.92 8.48 8.24
C ILE A 35 1.16 7.05 7.71
N PHE A 36 2.39 6.55 7.79
CA PHE A 36 2.70 5.18 7.42
C PHE A 36 1.97 4.15 8.29
N ASN A 37 1.90 4.39 9.60
CA ASN A 37 1.14 3.52 10.50
C ASN A 37 -0.37 3.51 10.17
N LEU A 38 -0.95 4.63 9.71
CA LEU A 38 -2.34 4.65 9.23
C LEU A 38 -2.54 3.77 7.99
N MET A 39 -1.59 3.77 7.05
CA MET A 39 -1.62 2.88 5.88
C MET A 39 -1.52 1.41 6.31
N GLU A 40 -0.64 1.09 7.26
CA GLU A 40 -0.55 -0.27 7.82
C GLU A 40 -1.83 -0.69 8.54
N MET A 41 -2.52 0.23 9.23
CA MET A 41 -3.79 -0.06 9.89
C MET A 41 -4.88 -0.46 8.88
N VAL A 42 -4.89 0.12 7.68
CA VAL A 42 -5.80 -0.32 6.60
C VAL A 42 -5.54 -1.79 6.27
N ILE A 43 -4.28 -2.17 6.06
CA ILE A 43 -3.90 -3.57 5.78
C ILE A 43 -4.32 -4.48 6.92
N ARG A 44 -4.01 -4.13 8.18
CA ARG A 44 -4.36 -4.95 9.36
C ARG A 44 -5.87 -5.12 9.55
N ALA A 45 -6.69 -4.16 9.13
CA ALA A 45 -8.15 -4.26 9.23
C ALA A 45 -8.75 -5.40 8.38
N TYR A 46 -8.03 -5.86 7.35
CA TYR A 46 -8.44 -6.99 6.51
C TYR A 46 -7.86 -8.35 6.93
N ASP A 47 -7.08 -8.40 8.01
CA ASP A 47 -6.36 -9.59 8.48
C ASP A 47 -5.71 -10.42 7.34
N PRO A 48 -4.80 -9.83 6.55
CA PRO A 48 -4.35 -10.45 5.31
C PRO A 48 -3.30 -11.54 5.57
N CYS A 49 -3.60 -12.77 5.16
CA CYS A 49 -2.55 -13.79 5.00
C CYS A 49 -1.87 -13.64 3.64
N LEU A 50 -0.84 -12.80 3.54
CA LEU A 50 -0.11 -12.57 2.28
C LEU A 50 0.60 -13.83 1.74
N SER A 51 1.16 -14.66 2.63
CA SER A 51 1.78 -15.94 2.25
C SER A 51 0.76 -16.90 1.62
N CYS A 52 -0.48 -16.88 2.12
CA CYS A 52 -1.58 -17.65 1.55
C CYS A 52 -2.04 -17.02 0.22
N ALA A 53 -2.13 -15.69 0.15
CA ALA A 53 -2.61 -14.98 -1.02
C ALA A 53 -1.73 -15.23 -2.26
N THR A 54 -0.41 -15.16 -2.08
CA THR A 54 0.53 -15.36 -3.18
C THR A 54 0.62 -16.82 -3.55
N HIS A 55 0.71 -17.74 -2.57
CA HIS A 55 0.80 -19.23 -2.63
C HIS A 55 1.75 -19.84 -3.68
N THR A 56 2.31 -19.03 -4.55
CA THR A 56 3.33 -19.27 -5.54
C THR A 56 4.59 -18.66 -4.96
N ILE A 57 5.66 -19.45 -4.86
CA ILE A 57 7.00 -18.95 -4.60
C ILE A 57 7.45 -18.26 -5.90
N ASP A 58 6.91 -17.08 -6.17
CA ASP A 58 7.54 -16.17 -7.12
C ASP A 58 8.26 -15.10 -6.29
N SER A 59 9.58 -15.11 -6.40
CA SER A 59 10.53 -14.20 -5.74
C SER A 59 10.35 -12.72 -6.08
N GLN A 60 9.24 -12.35 -6.74
CA GLN A 60 8.96 -11.03 -7.27
C GLN A 60 7.96 -10.20 -6.45
N MET A 61 7.48 -10.69 -5.31
CA MET A 61 6.66 -9.89 -4.39
C MET A 61 7.50 -8.78 -3.75
N ARG A 62 7.78 -7.74 -4.53
CA ARG A 62 8.29 -6.46 -4.02
C ARG A 62 7.10 -5.78 -3.36
N LEU A 63 7.28 -5.31 -2.13
CA LEU A 63 6.36 -4.34 -1.54
C LEU A 63 6.10 -3.24 -2.58
N ALA A 64 4.84 -2.79 -2.68
CA ALA A 64 4.46 -1.72 -3.59
C ALA A 64 5.45 -0.57 -3.41
N THR A 65 6.20 -0.29 -4.48
CA THR A 65 7.24 0.73 -4.46
C THR A 65 6.55 2.08 -4.37
N LEU A 66 6.82 2.84 -3.31
CA LEU A 66 6.11 4.09 -3.07
C LEU A 66 6.86 5.22 -3.77
N GLU A 67 6.27 5.74 -4.84
CA GLU A 67 6.82 6.86 -5.61
C GLU A 67 6.01 8.13 -5.33
N ILE A 68 6.66 9.13 -4.75
CA ILE A 68 6.05 10.42 -4.45
C ILE A 68 6.38 11.39 -5.58
N TYR A 69 5.36 11.97 -6.20
CA TYR A 69 5.49 12.94 -7.27
C TYR A 69 5.07 14.34 -6.79
N ASP A 70 5.72 15.39 -7.29
CA ASP A 70 5.29 16.77 -7.07
C ASP A 70 4.12 17.16 -7.99
N SER A 71 3.61 18.38 -7.83
CA SER A 71 2.51 18.91 -8.65
C SER A 71 2.86 19.09 -10.13
N GLU A 72 4.14 19.03 -10.50
CA GLU A 72 4.62 19.11 -11.88
C GLU A 72 4.90 17.71 -12.48
N GLY A 73 4.71 16.64 -11.69
CA GLY A 73 4.92 15.26 -12.09
C GLY A 73 6.37 14.77 -11.95
N ASN A 74 7.24 15.50 -11.25
CA ASN A 74 8.61 15.05 -10.98
C ASN A 74 8.65 14.12 -9.77
N LEU A 75 9.49 13.08 -9.82
CA LEU A 75 9.69 12.15 -8.71
C LEU A 75 10.48 12.84 -7.58
N VAL A 76 9.83 13.04 -6.44
CA VAL A 76 10.39 13.68 -5.23
C VAL A 76 11.10 12.66 -4.35
N LYS A 77 10.50 11.47 -4.16
CA LYS A 77 11.03 10.45 -3.26
C LYS A 77 10.53 9.06 -3.62
N LYS A 78 11.37 8.05 -3.41
CA LYS A 78 11.06 6.64 -3.66
C LYS A 78 11.38 5.82 -2.41
N PHE A 79 10.45 4.98 -1.99
CA PHE A 79 10.59 4.03 -0.88
C PHE A 79 10.38 2.60 -1.36
#